data_AF-A0ABD3EH38-F1
#
_entry.id   AF-A0ABD3EH38-F1
#
_cell.length_a   1.000
_cell.length_b   1.000
_cell.length_c   1.000
_cell.angle_alpha   90.00
_cell.angle_beta   90.00
_cell.angle_gamma   90.00
#
_symmetry.space_group_name_H-M   'P 1'
#
loop_
_entity.id
_entity.type
_entity.pdbx_description
1 polymer ?
#
loop_
_entity_poly.entity_id
_entity_poly.type
_entity_poly.pdbx_seq_one_letter_code
_entity_poly.pdbx_strand_id
1 'polypeptide(L)'
;MEYGRLGSPEPGSLGSSSRSLTPNQTRTPKKSKLKLFLILAAILVLVAAAAASAAVFIRNRDDPRGGAQLHSRRPSQAISRACGRTRYPNLCIDSLLDFPGASEKDLVHISVNVTLRRFGHALYSASEISNLNMDPRVRSAFDDCLELLDDSVDLLSKSLTSVTPGGATAAHDVMTWLSASLTNQETCSEGFDELNGYVKSQMSDHLKDLSELVSNCLAIYSAAAGGGDFSGVPIQNRRRLLSGVKEEHKQFPAWLSRRDRMLMDMPASAITADYIVSKDGNGTSKTIAEAIKKVPDNSTRRYIIYVKAGK
;
A
#
# COMPACT_ATOMS: atom_id res chain seq x y z
N MET A 1 -21.69 -33.79 -43.84
CA MET A 1 -22.30 -32.70 -44.61
C MET A 1 -21.20 -32.16 -45.52
N GLU A 2 -20.99 -32.77 -46.70
CA GLU A 2 -21.63 -32.43 -48.00
C GLU A 2 -20.79 -31.36 -48.74
N TYR A 3 -20.34 -31.40 -50.00
CA TYR A 3 -20.35 -32.28 -51.20
C TYR A 3 -19.07 -31.88 -52.00
N GLY A 4 -18.41 -32.69 -52.85
CA GLY A 4 -18.81 -32.99 -54.23
C GLY A 4 -17.85 -32.44 -55.31
N ARG A 5 -17.22 -33.36 -56.07
CA ARG A 5 -16.87 -33.37 -57.52
C ARG A 5 -15.81 -32.44 -58.18
N LEU A 6 -14.80 -33.15 -58.75
CA LEU A 6 -14.26 -33.21 -60.14
C LEU A 6 -13.36 -32.09 -60.75
N GLY A 7 -12.23 -32.56 -61.32
CA GLY A 7 -11.20 -31.85 -62.11
C GLY A 7 -11.65 -31.38 -63.49
N SER A 8 -10.81 -30.87 -64.42
CA SER A 8 -9.42 -31.16 -64.86
C SER A 8 -9.06 -30.10 -65.96
N PRO A 9 -8.01 -30.18 -66.84
CA PRO A 9 -6.68 -30.84 -66.84
C PRO A 9 -5.47 -30.00 -67.44
N GLU A 10 -4.24 -30.55 -67.25
CA GLU A 10 -3.05 -30.68 -68.15
C GLU A 10 -2.34 -29.47 -68.84
N PRO A 11 -1.15 -29.66 -69.49
CA PRO A 11 -0.01 -30.59 -69.30
C PRO A 11 1.33 -29.78 -69.14
N GLY A 12 2.47 -30.28 -68.68
CA GLY A 12 3.29 -31.41 -69.14
C GLY A 12 4.54 -30.89 -69.88
N SER A 13 5.74 -31.21 -69.38
CA SER A 13 6.88 -31.76 -70.15
C SER A 13 8.22 -31.55 -69.43
N LEU A 14 8.87 -32.69 -69.16
CA LEU A 14 10.26 -32.84 -68.75
C LEU A 14 11.19 -32.91 -69.98
N GLY A 15 12.47 -32.62 -69.76
CA GLY A 15 13.58 -33.13 -70.58
C GLY A 15 14.90 -32.48 -70.12
N SER A 16 15.73 -33.12 -69.27
CA SER A 16 16.74 -34.16 -69.58
C SER A 16 17.74 -33.71 -70.67
N SER A 17 19.05 -33.90 -70.62
CA SER A 17 19.89 -34.87 -69.92
C SER A 17 21.38 -34.48 -70.04
N SER A 18 22.13 -34.73 -68.97
CA SER A 18 23.38 -35.53 -68.86
C SER A 18 24.56 -35.45 -69.87
N ARG A 19 25.76 -35.35 -69.24
CA ARG A 19 27.08 -35.97 -69.54
C ARG A 19 27.88 -35.41 -70.72
N SER A 20 29.21 -35.40 -70.77
CA SER A 20 30.38 -35.55 -69.87
C SER A 20 31.62 -35.47 -70.79
N LEU A 21 32.78 -34.97 -70.33
CA LEU A 21 34.17 -35.43 -70.64
C LEU A 21 35.21 -34.31 -70.36
N THR A 22 36.31 -34.72 -69.71
CA THR A 22 37.57 -34.00 -69.39
C THR A 22 38.52 -33.94 -70.61
N PRO A 23 39.80 -33.46 -70.58
CA PRO A 23 40.55 -32.54 -69.70
C PRO A 23 41.45 -31.50 -70.44
N ASN A 24 42.13 -30.64 -69.65
CA ASN A 24 43.54 -30.20 -69.80
C ASN A 24 43.88 -28.78 -70.35
N GLN A 25 44.98 -28.27 -69.76
CA GLN A 25 45.93 -27.24 -70.21
C GLN A 25 45.77 -25.75 -69.80
N THR A 26 46.55 -25.42 -68.75
CA THR A 26 47.56 -24.34 -68.66
C THR A 26 47.24 -22.91 -69.11
N ARG A 27 47.31 -21.96 -68.16
CA ARG A 27 48.31 -20.86 -68.10
C ARG A 27 47.89 -19.81 -67.06
N THR A 28 48.73 -19.56 -66.06
CA THR A 28 48.77 -18.23 -65.41
C THR A 28 49.59 -17.31 -66.33
N PRO A 29 49.32 -15.98 -66.36
CA PRO A 29 50.16 -15.11 -65.53
C PRO A 29 49.52 -13.79 -65.05
N LYS A 30 50.18 -13.19 -64.03
CA LYS A 30 50.31 -11.74 -63.77
C LYS A 30 49.03 -10.90 -63.58
N LYS A 31 48.26 -11.17 -62.51
CA LYS A 31 47.31 -10.19 -61.91
C LYS A 31 47.37 -10.11 -60.37
N SER A 32 48.49 -10.50 -59.76
CA SER A 32 48.61 -10.59 -58.29
C SER A 32 48.72 -9.21 -57.61
N LYS A 33 49.48 -8.27 -58.17
CA LYS A 33 49.71 -6.95 -57.56
C LYS A 33 48.45 -6.07 -57.57
N LEU A 34 47.69 -6.08 -58.68
CA LEU A 34 46.44 -5.32 -58.79
C LEU A 34 45.36 -5.83 -57.83
N LYS A 35 45.24 -7.15 -57.67
CA LYS A 35 44.34 -7.75 -56.67
C LYS A 35 44.76 -7.37 -55.24
N LEU A 36 46.06 -7.34 -54.95
CA LEU A 36 46.57 -6.92 -53.64
C LEU A 36 46.26 -5.44 -53.36
N PHE A 37 46.42 -4.55 -54.36
CA PHE A 37 46.04 -3.13 -54.23
C PHE A 37 44.53 -2.94 -54.04
N LEU A 38 43.69 -3.71 -54.75
CA LEU A 38 42.23 -3.67 -54.58
C LEU A 38 41.80 -4.18 -53.19
N ILE A 39 42.47 -5.21 -52.67
CA ILE A 39 42.22 -5.72 -51.31
C ILE A 39 42.66 -4.69 -50.25
N LEU A 40 43.83 -4.08 -50.40
CA LEU A 40 44.31 -3.00 -49.50
C LEU A 40 43.38 -1.77 -49.54
N ALA A 41 42.92 -1.37 -50.72
CA ALA A 41 41.97 -0.28 -50.87
C ALA A 41 40.61 -0.63 -50.23
N ALA A 42 40.11 -1.85 -50.41
CA ALA A 42 38.87 -2.32 -49.77
C ALA A 42 39.00 -2.36 -48.24
N ILE A 43 40.15 -2.80 -47.70
CA ILE A 43 40.41 -2.80 -46.26
C ILE A 43 40.47 -1.36 -45.72
N LEU A 44 41.11 -0.43 -46.43
CA LEU A 44 41.15 0.99 -46.04
C LEU A 44 39.75 1.61 -46.01
N VAL A 45 38.89 1.28 -47.00
CA VAL A 45 37.50 1.75 -47.03
C VAL A 45 36.70 1.16 -45.86
N LEU A 46 36.88 -0.13 -45.55
CA LEU A 46 36.21 -0.77 -44.41
C LEU A 46 36.65 -0.18 -43.07
N VAL A 47 37.95 0.12 -42.90
CA VAL A 47 38.47 0.75 -41.68
C VAL A 47 37.97 2.20 -41.55
N ALA A 48 37.90 2.96 -42.64
CA ALA A 48 37.33 4.31 -42.63
C ALA A 48 35.83 4.30 -42.31
N ALA A 49 35.06 3.34 -42.85
CA ALA A 49 33.65 3.17 -42.53
C ALA A 49 33.42 2.75 -41.07
N ALA A 50 34.26 1.86 -40.53
CA ALA A 50 34.24 1.48 -39.11
C ALA A 50 34.61 2.66 -38.18
N ALA A 51 35.58 3.49 -38.56
CA ALA A 51 35.93 4.69 -37.81
C ALA A 51 34.84 5.77 -37.87
N ALA A 52 34.18 5.95 -39.02
CA ALA A 52 33.05 6.86 -39.16
C ALA A 52 31.83 6.38 -38.36
N SER A 53 31.55 5.09 -38.35
CA SER A 53 30.48 4.51 -37.53
C SER A 53 30.82 4.52 -36.04
N ALA A 54 32.09 4.33 -35.64
CA ALA A 54 32.54 4.55 -34.26
C ALA A 54 32.47 6.03 -33.84
N ALA A 55 32.79 6.98 -34.73
CA ALA A 55 32.67 8.41 -34.44
C ALA A 55 31.20 8.86 -34.32
N VAL A 56 30.29 8.26 -35.09
CA VAL A 56 28.84 8.46 -34.95
C VAL A 56 28.31 7.77 -33.68
N PHE A 57 28.81 6.58 -33.31
CA PHE A 57 28.46 5.93 -32.04
C PHE A 57 29.03 6.63 -30.81
N ILE A 58 30.20 7.28 -30.91
CA ILE A 58 30.76 8.11 -29.84
C ILE A 58 30.05 9.46 -29.75
N ARG A 59 29.54 10.00 -30.87
CA ARG A 59 28.65 11.19 -30.88
C ARG A 59 27.21 10.89 -30.44
N ASN A 60 26.76 9.65 -30.57
CA ASN A 60 25.46 9.18 -30.07
C ASN A 60 25.55 8.45 -28.72
N ARG A 61 26.71 8.48 -28.06
CA ARG A 61 26.78 8.14 -26.64
C ARG A 61 26.26 9.35 -25.88
N ASP A 62 25.05 9.18 -25.35
CA ASP A 62 24.26 10.16 -24.62
C ASP A 62 25.09 11.16 -23.82
N ASP A 63 24.82 12.44 -24.01
CA ASP A 63 24.80 13.37 -22.89
C ASP A 63 23.37 13.36 -22.35
N PRO A 64 23.03 12.56 -21.30
CA PRO A 64 21.76 12.67 -20.61
C PRO A 64 21.75 13.92 -19.72
N ARG A 65 22.25 15.05 -20.24
CA ARG A 65 22.05 16.40 -19.70
C ARG A 65 20.84 17.08 -20.32
N GLY A 66 19.93 16.30 -20.88
CA GLY A 66 18.49 16.55 -20.72
C GLY A 66 18.09 16.19 -19.30
N GLY A 67 18.66 16.88 -18.31
CA GLY A 67 18.12 16.89 -16.97
C GLY A 67 16.72 17.46 -17.08
N ALA A 68 15.72 16.59 -17.19
CA ALA A 68 14.48 16.84 -16.50
C ALA A 68 14.94 17.29 -15.12
N GLN A 69 14.70 18.56 -14.79
CA GLN A 69 14.85 18.99 -13.43
C GLN A 69 13.93 18.07 -12.63
N LEU A 70 14.49 17.01 -12.06
CA LEU A 70 14.19 16.63 -10.71
C LEU A 70 14.51 17.89 -9.94
N HIS A 71 13.55 18.82 -9.96
CA HIS A 71 13.40 19.80 -8.92
C HIS A 71 13.42 18.92 -7.68
N SER A 72 14.56 18.86 -7.01
CA SER A 72 14.58 18.58 -5.60
C SER A 72 13.70 19.68 -5.02
N ARG A 73 12.39 19.42 -5.00
CA ARG A 73 11.37 20.33 -4.51
C ARG A 73 11.74 20.48 -3.06
N ARG A 74 12.31 21.64 -2.71
CA ARG A 74 12.66 21.89 -1.32
C ARG A 74 11.36 21.99 -0.54
N PRO A 75 11.24 21.31 0.61
CA PRO A 75 10.05 21.44 1.44
C PRO A 75 9.86 22.90 1.82
N SER A 76 8.61 23.36 1.85
CA SER A 76 8.29 24.69 2.36
C SER A 76 8.67 24.78 3.84
N GLN A 77 8.76 26.00 4.38
CA GLN A 77 9.02 26.18 5.80
C GLN A 77 7.92 25.53 6.66
N ALA A 78 6.66 25.59 6.21
CA ALA A 78 5.52 24.94 6.87
C ALA A 78 5.69 23.41 6.88
N ILE A 79 6.02 22.80 5.74
CA ILE A 79 6.28 21.35 5.64
C ILE A 79 7.44 20.95 6.55
N SER A 80 8.54 21.70 6.50
CA SER A 80 9.73 21.42 7.31
C SER A 80 9.45 21.46 8.81
N ARG A 81 8.66 22.44 9.27
CA ARG A 81 8.25 22.55 10.68
C ARG A 81 7.30 21.44 11.11
N ALA A 82 6.31 21.12 10.26
CA ALA A 82 5.35 20.06 10.55
C ALA A 82 6.04 18.69 10.62
N CYS A 83 6.82 18.34 9.59
CA CYS A 83 7.57 17.08 9.53
C CYS A 83 8.68 16.98 10.57
N GLY A 84 9.26 18.10 11.03
CA GLY A 84 10.24 18.12 12.11
C GLY A 84 9.70 17.65 13.46
N ARG A 85 8.37 17.56 13.62
CA ARG A 85 7.71 17.05 14.83
C ARG A 85 7.27 15.59 14.71
N THR A 86 7.49 14.95 13.57
CA THR A 86 7.03 13.58 13.32
C THR A 86 8.11 12.55 13.59
N ARG A 87 7.70 11.29 13.79
CA ARG A 87 8.64 10.18 14.02
C ARG A 87 9.40 9.79 12.75
N TYR A 88 8.79 9.98 11.58
CA TYR A 88 9.35 9.62 10.28
C TYR A 88 9.44 10.87 9.37
N PRO A 89 10.39 11.78 9.64
CA PRO A 89 10.44 13.10 8.99
C PRO A 89 10.70 13.02 7.48
N ASN A 90 11.52 12.08 7.01
CA ASN A 90 11.81 11.93 5.57
C ASN A 90 10.55 11.51 4.81
N LEU A 91 9.87 10.45 5.28
CA LEU A 91 8.61 9.98 4.71
C LEU A 91 7.52 11.08 4.75
N CYS A 92 7.47 11.86 5.83
CA CYS A 92 6.57 13.00 5.94
C CYS A 92 6.84 14.05 4.85
N ILE A 93 8.11 14.44 4.70
CA ILE A 93 8.50 15.42 3.68
C ILE A 93 8.12 14.90 2.31
N ASP A 94 8.58 13.70 1.95
CA ASP A 94 8.34 13.08 0.65
C ASP A 94 6.84 13.00 0.31
N SER A 95 6.00 12.71 1.31
CA SER A 95 4.54 12.64 1.17
C SER A 95 3.87 14.00 0.95
N LEU A 96 4.53 15.09 1.33
CA LEU A 96 3.98 16.45 1.28
C LEU A 96 4.67 17.35 0.24
N LEU A 97 5.76 16.89 -0.39
CA LEU A 97 6.53 17.66 -1.38
C LEU A 97 5.72 18.11 -2.61
N ASP A 98 4.63 17.41 -2.93
CA ASP A 98 3.72 17.76 -4.02
C ASP A 98 2.77 18.92 -3.68
N PHE A 99 2.81 19.42 -2.44
CA PHE A 99 1.96 20.50 -1.94
C PHE A 99 2.78 21.71 -1.43
N PRO A 100 3.67 22.31 -2.24
CA PRO A 100 4.61 23.34 -1.77
C PRO A 100 3.94 24.64 -1.28
N GLY A 101 2.70 24.91 -1.69
CA GLY A 101 1.92 26.09 -1.30
C GLY A 101 0.99 25.90 -0.11
N ALA A 102 1.00 24.73 0.55
CA ALA A 102 0.11 24.43 1.66
C ALA A 102 0.44 25.26 2.91
N SER A 103 -0.58 25.86 3.52
CA SER A 103 -0.46 26.48 4.85
C SER A 103 -0.42 25.42 5.95
N GLU A 104 0.01 25.78 7.17
CA GLU A 104 0.03 24.83 8.31
C GLU A 104 -1.33 24.18 8.59
N LYS A 105 -2.44 24.90 8.33
CA LYS A 105 -3.79 24.37 8.47
C LYS A 105 -4.14 23.36 7.36
N ASP A 106 -3.66 23.60 6.15
CA ASP A 106 -3.87 22.69 5.01
C ASP A 106 -3.07 21.40 5.18
N LEU A 107 -1.91 21.45 5.84
CA LEU A 107 -1.04 20.28 6.04
C LEU A 107 -1.74 19.15 6.80
N VAL A 108 -2.63 19.47 7.75
CA VAL A 108 -3.45 18.45 8.43
C VAL A 108 -4.33 17.71 7.43
N HIS A 109 -5.14 18.45 6.67
CA HIS A 109 -6.05 17.88 5.70
C HIS A 109 -5.30 17.10 4.60
N ILE A 110 -4.20 17.66 4.09
CA ILE A 110 -3.35 17.02 3.09
C ILE A 110 -2.75 15.73 3.66
N SER A 111 -2.21 15.75 4.87
CA SER A 111 -1.62 14.56 5.51
C SER A 111 -2.65 13.45 5.69
N VAL A 112 -3.86 13.76 6.17
CA VAL A 112 -4.93 12.76 6.31
C VAL A 112 -5.32 12.21 4.94
N ASN A 113 -5.47 13.05 3.92
CA ASN A 113 -5.83 12.63 2.56
C ASN A 113 -4.76 11.76 1.91
N VAL A 114 -3.47 12.11 2.04
CA VAL A 114 -2.36 11.28 1.52
C VAL A 114 -2.36 9.92 2.20
N THR A 115 -2.55 9.89 3.53
CA THR A 115 -2.63 8.65 4.31
C THR A 115 -3.82 7.79 3.85
N LEU A 116 -5.02 8.38 3.75
CA LEU A 116 -6.23 7.70 3.24
C LEU A 116 -6.00 7.08 1.86
N ARG A 117 -5.41 7.82 0.92
CA ARG A 117 -5.12 7.31 -0.43
C ARG A 117 -4.15 6.14 -0.40
N ARG A 118 -3.15 6.17 0.48
CA ARG A 118 -2.18 5.07 0.62
C ARG A 118 -2.83 3.81 1.19
N PHE A 119 -3.70 3.94 2.19
CA PHE A 119 -4.52 2.82 2.69
C PHE A 119 -5.46 2.26 1.63
N GLY A 120 -6.17 3.12 0.90
CA GLY A 120 -7.06 2.67 -0.18
C GLY A 120 -6.30 1.94 -1.29
N HIS A 121 -5.10 2.40 -1.65
CA HIS A 121 -4.24 1.72 -2.61
C HIS A 121 -3.75 0.36 -2.08
N ALA A 122 -3.39 0.27 -0.81
CA ALA A 122 -2.97 -0.98 -0.18
C ALA A 122 -4.10 -2.00 -0.13
N LEU A 123 -5.31 -1.58 0.28
CA LEU A 123 -6.51 -2.41 0.27
C LEU A 123 -6.81 -2.93 -1.13
N TYR A 124 -6.82 -2.04 -2.12
CA TYR A 124 -7.04 -2.42 -3.51
C TYR A 124 -5.99 -3.43 -3.99
N SER A 125 -4.70 -3.15 -3.79
CA SER A 125 -3.61 -4.03 -4.22
C SER A 125 -3.64 -5.38 -3.52
N ALA A 126 -3.92 -5.41 -2.22
CA ALA A 126 -4.10 -6.65 -1.47
C ALA A 126 -5.30 -7.46 -2.02
N SER A 127 -6.41 -6.80 -2.35
CA SER A 127 -7.61 -7.48 -2.88
C SER A 127 -7.35 -8.21 -4.22
N GLU A 128 -6.41 -7.75 -5.05
CA GLU A 128 -6.05 -8.40 -6.31
C GLU A 128 -5.48 -9.81 -6.13
N ILE A 129 -4.86 -10.09 -4.98
CA ILE A 129 -4.31 -11.42 -4.65
C ILE A 129 -5.28 -12.29 -3.84
N SER A 130 -6.52 -11.85 -3.64
CA SER A 130 -7.54 -12.56 -2.85
C SER A 130 -7.83 -13.97 -3.37
N ASN A 131 -7.79 -14.17 -4.68
CA ASN A 131 -8.13 -15.44 -5.34
C ASN A 131 -6.97 -16.47 -5.37
N LEU A 132 -5.81 -16.13 -4.80
CA LEU A 132 -4.72 -17.09 -4.69
C LEU A 132 -5.09 -18.25 -3.77
N ASN A 133 -4.65 -19.44 -4.13
CA ASN A 133 -4.77 -20.60 -3.26
C ASN A 133 -3.82 -20.43 -2.07
N MET A 134 -4.39 -20.30 -0.88
CA MET A 134 -3.67 -20.09 0.38
C MET A 134 -3.96 -21.24 1.33
N ASP A 135 -2.98 -21.62 2.16
CA ASP A 135 -3.30 -22.49 3.29
C ASP A 135 -4.26 -21.79 4.26
N PRO A 136 -5.02 -22.53 5.09
CA PRO A 136 -6.02 -21.94 5.96
C PRO A 136 -5.49 -20.88 6.93
N ARG A 137 -4.23 -20.99 7.39
CA ARG A 137 -3.63 -20.04 8.33
C ARG A 137 -3.27 -18.73 7.62
N VAL A 138 -2.67 -18.82 6.43
CA VAL A 138 -2.39 -17.63 5.60
C VAL A 138 -3.69 -16.97 5.14
N ARG A 139 -4.71 -17.76 4.79
CA ARG A 139 -6.04 -17.27 4.42
C ARG A 139 -6.68 -16.44 5.53
N SER A 140 -6.68 -16.96 6.76
CA SER A 140 -7.21 -16.23 7.92
C SER A 140 -6.50 -14.89 8.12
N ALA A 141 -5.16 -14.88 8.17
CA ALA A 141 -4.39 -13.65 8.37
C ALA A 141 -4.60 -12.64 7.23
N PHE A 142 -4.79 -13.12 6.00
CA PHE A 142 -5.07 -12.29 4.84
C PHE A 142 -6.46 -11.65 4.90
N ASP A 143 -7.50 -12.44 5.20
CA ASP A 143 -8.87 -11.93 5.31
C ASP A 143 -8.98 -10.95 6.50
N ASP A 144 -8.36 -11.26 7.65
CA ASP A 144 -8.27 -10.36 8.81
C ASP A 144 -7.60 -9.03 8.44
N CYS A 145 -6.52 -9.08 7.65
CA CYS A 145 -5.85 -7.85 7.23
C CYS A 145 -6.70 -7.02 6.26
N LEU A 146 -7.44 -7.64 5.33
CA LEU A 146 -8.34 -6.91 4.43
C LEU A 146 -9.42 -6.17 5.21
N GLU A 147 -10.01 -6.81 6.22
CA GLU A 147 -10.98 -6.16 7.12
C GLU A 147 -10.35 -4.97 7.85
N LEU A 148 -9.16 -5.15 8.44
CA LEU A 148 -8.46 -4.08 9.16
C LEU A 148 -8.07 -2.90 8.26
N LEU A 149 -7.72 -3.16 7.00
CA LEU A 149 -7.44 -2.13 6.00
C LEU A 149 -8.70 -1.37 5.61
N ASP A 150 -9.82 -2.06 5.38
CA ASP A 150 -11.11 -1.46 5.05
C ASP A 150 -11.63 -0.57 6.19
N ASP A 151 -11.60 -1.09 7.44
CA ASP A 151 -11.90 -0.32 8.65
C ASP A 151 -11.01 0.94 8.75
N SER A 152 -9.72 0.79 8.44
CA SER A 152 -8.78 1.91 8.47
C SER A 152 -9.10 2.98 7.43
N VAL A 153 -9.53 2.58 6.22
CA VAL A 153 -9.99 3.50 5.16
C VAL A 153 -11.21 4.29 5.65
N ASP A 154 -12.17 3.62 6.28
CA ASP A 154 -13.36 4.26 6.85
C ASP A 154 -13.02 5.26 7.96
N LEU A 155 -12.14 4.88 8.90
CA LEU A 155 -11.67 5.74 9.98
C LEU A 155 -10.89 6.96 9.45
N LEU A 156 -10.06 6.77 8.44
CA LEU A 156 -9.31 7.84 7.77
C LEU A 156 -10.24 8.77 6.99
N SER A 157 -11.30 8.24 6.37
CA SER A 157 -12.34 9.03 5.69
C SER A 157 -13.14 9.90 6.67
N LYS A 158 -13.55 9.32 7.81
CA LYS A 158 -14.18 10.07 8.92
C LYS A 158 -13.25 11.15 9.47
N SER A 159 -11.96 10.84 9.60
CA SER A 159 -10.94 11.82 9.99
C SER A 159 -10.84 12.95 8.98
N LEU A 160 -10.80 12.63 7.68
CA LEU A 160 -10.64 13.61 6.61
C LEU A 160 -11.81 14.60 6.57
N THR A 161 -13.04 14.09 6.63
CA THR A 161 -14.25 14.92 6.67
C THR A 161 -14.28 15.83 7.89
N SER A 162 -13.74 15.38 9.03
CA SER A 162 -13.75 16.11 10.30
C SER A 162 -12.66 17.18 10.42
N VAL A 163 -11.53 17.03 9.71
CA VAL A 163 -10.49 18.06 9.68
C VAL A 163 -10.77 19.19 8.68
N THR A 164 -11.89 19.12 7.94
CA THR A 164 -12.32 20.22 7.06
C THR A 164 -12.86 21.41 7.86
N PRO A 165 -12.64 22.66 7.40
CA PRO A 165 -13.23 23.84 8.04
C PRO A 165 -14.76 23.74 8.08
N GLY A 166 -15.35 23.65 9.28
CA GLY A 166 -16.79 23.49 9.48
C GLY A 166 -17.26 22.08 9.85
N GLY A 167 -16.34 21.12 10.01
CA GLY A 167 -16.65 19.79 10.57
C GLY A 167 -17.24 19.89 11.98
N ALA A 168 -18.33 19.15 12.23
CA ALA A 168 -19.09 19.18 13.49
C ALA A 168 -18.59 18.18 14.56
N THR A 169 -17.40 17.61 14.37
CA THR A 169 -16.86 16.49 15.14
C THR A 169 -15.78 16.94 16.12
N ALA A 170 -15.72 16.31 17.29
CA ALA A 170 -14.79 16.71 18.34
C ALA A 170 -13.35 16.33 17.93
N ALA A 171 -12.38 17.16 18.29
CA ALA A 171 -10.96 16.88 18.00
C ALA A 171 -10.49 15.51 18.58
N HIS A 172 -11.13 15.06 19.65
CA HIS A 172 -10.92 13.74 20.24
C HIS A 172 -11.30 12.58 19.31
N ASP A 173 -12.29 12.76 18.45
CA ASP A 173 -12.75 11.71 17.55
C ASP A 173 -11.72 11.47 16.44
N VAL A 174 -11.15 12.54 15.87
CA VAL A 174 -10.08 12.43 14.86
C VAL A 174 -8.84 11.75 15.44
N MET A 175 -8.42 12.14 16.63
CA MET A 175 -7.30 11.47 17.31
C MET A 175 -7.58 9.98 17.52
N THR A 176 -8.80 9.64 17.92
CA THR A 176 -9.23 8.26 18.15
C THR A 176 -9.20 7.45 16.86
N TRP A 177 -9.78 7.97 15.79
CA TRP A 177 -9.82 7.27 14.51
C TRP A 177 -8.43 7.09 13.91
N LEU A 178 -7.58 8.12 13.93
CA LEU A 178 -6.19 7.99 13.47
C LEU A 178 -5.40 6.97 14.31
N SER A 179 -5.60 6.95 15.63
CA SER A 179 -4.94 5.98 16.52
C SER A 179 -5.44 4.54 16.28
N ALA A 180 -6.74 4.39 15.99
CA ALA A 180 -7.34 3.11 15.63
C ALA A 180 -6.79 2.63 14.27
N SER A 181 -6.70 3.49 13.25
CA SER A 181 -6.08 3.13 11.97
C SER A 181 -4.62 2.68 12.11
N LEU A 182 -3.84 3.31 13.01
CA LEU A 182 -2.48 2.88 13.31
C LEU A 182 -2.47 1.48 13.94
N THR A 183 -3.35 1.24 14.92
CA THR A 183 -3.46 -0.06 15.61
C THR A 183 -3.89 -1.16 14.64
N ASN A 184 -4.87 -0.89 13.78
CA ASN A 184 -5.33 -1.82 12.75
C ASN A 184 -4.19 -2.20 11.80
N GLN A 185 -3.39 -1.22 11.36
CA GLN A 185 -2.25 -1.45 10.48
C GLN A 185 -1.15 -2.29 11.15
N GLU A 186 -0.82 -1.99 12.41
CA GLU A 186 0.14 -2.80 13.18
C GLU A 186 -0.38 -4.23 13.36
N THR A 187 -1.66 -4.40 13.70
CA THR A 187 -2.29 -5.72 13.89
C THR A 187 -2.32 -6.54 12.59
N CYS A 188 -2.68 -5.91 11.46
CA CYS A 188 -2.62 -6.58 10.16
C CYS A 188 -1.19 -7.07 9.88
N SER A 189 -0.18 -6.22 10.10
CA SER A 189 1.22 -6.57 9.84
C SER A 189 1.69 -7.72 10.74
N GLU A 190 1.39 -7.65 12.05
CA GLU A 190 1.70 -8.70 13.04
C GLU A 190 1.07 -10.05 12.68
N GLY A 191 -0.10 -10.06 12.03
CA GLY A 191 -0.77 -11.27 11.54
C GLY A 191 0.08 -12.13 10.60
N PHE A 192 1.09 -11.54 9.95
CA PHE A 192 2.00 -12.23 9.03
C PHE A 192 3.39 -12.55 9.59
N ASP A 193 3.73 -12.13 10.82
CA ASP A 193 5.09 -12.24 11.35
C ASP A 193 5.62 -13.68 11.36
N GLU A 194 4.79 -14.64 11.75
CA GLU A 194 5.13 -16.05 11.80
C GLU A 194 4.87 -16.81 10.48
N LEU A 195 4.31 -16.14 9.48
CA LEU A 195 4.02 -16.74 8.18
C LEU A 195 5.23 -16.64 7.25
N ASN A 196 5.20 -17.39 6.15
CA ASN A 196 6.23 -17.35 5.11
C ASN A 196 5.58 -17.54 3.73
N GLY A 197 6.28 -17.14 2.67
CA GLY A 197 5.86 -17.38 1.28
C GLY A 197 5.36 -16.13 0.55
N TYR A 198 4.82 -16.36 -0.65
CA TYR A 198 4.48 -15.31 -1.61
C TYR A 198 3.49 -14.28 -1.05
N VAL A 199 2.40 -14.73 -0.42
CA VAL A 199 1.35 -13.85 0.12
C VAL A 199 1.91 -12.91 1.18
N LYS A 200 2.71 -13.41 2.12
CA LYS A 200 3.38 -12.55 3.12
C LYS A 200 4.25 -11.49 2.46
N SER A 201 5.02 -11.86 1.44
CA SER A 201 5.88 -10.90 0.72
C SER A 201 5.03 -9.80 0.08
N GLN A 202 3.97 -10.17 -0.63
CA GLN A 202 3.08 -9.21 -1.26
C GLN A 202 2.39 -8.29 -0.24
N MET A 203 1.88 -8.87 0.86
CA MET A 203 1.28 -8.07 1.93
C MET A 203 2.29 -7.13 2.56
N SER A 204 3.51 -7.59 2.88
CA SER A 204 4.57 -6.71 3.38
C SER A 204 4.87 -5.54 2.44
N ASP A 205 4.82 -5.75 1.13
CA ASP A 205 5.04 -4.71 0.13
C ASP A 205 3.85 -3.74 0.05
N HIS A 206 2.60 -4.23 0.10
CA HIS A 206 1.39 -3.40 0.06
C HIS A 206 1.19 -2.56 1.33
N LEU A 207 1.59 -3.11 2.48
CA LEU A 207 1.46 -2.51 3.81
C LEU A 207 2.62 -1.55 4.15
N LYS A 208 3.60 -1.48 3.26
CA LYS A 208 4.83 -0.71 3.47
C LYS A 208 4.51 0.77 3.76
N ASP A 209 5.21 1.29 4.76
CA ASP A 209 5.16 2.69 5.22
C ASP A 209 3.79 3.16 5.76
N LEU A 210 2.74 2.32 5.76
CA LEU A 210 1.39 2.75 6.16
C LEU A 210 1.31 3.17 7.64
N SER A 211 1.90 2.39 8.56
CA SER A 211 1.93 2.73 9.99
C SER A 211 2.70 4.03 10.24
N GLU A 212 3.76 4.24 9.47
CA GLU A 212 4.63 5.41 9.53
C GLU A 212 3.91 6.66 9.01
N LEU A 213 3.12 6.53 7.95
CA LEU A 213 2.24 7.59 7.44
C LEU A 213 1.18 7.99 8.46
N VAL A 214 0.47 7.03 9.06
CA VAL A 214 -0.54 7.34 10.11
C VAL A 214 0.13 7.98 11.32
N SER A 215 1.31 7.49 11.73
CA SER A 215 2.09 8.09 12.82
C SER A 215 2.48 9.54 12.55
N ASN A 216 2.94 9.85 11.34
CA ASN A 216 3.22 11.21 10.93
C ASN A 216 1.95 12.07 10.90
N CYS A 217 0.84 11.53 10.39
CA CYS A 217 -0.45 12.20 10.34
C CYS A 217 -0.96 12.57 11.74
N LEU A 218 -0.88 11.66 12.71
CA LEU A 218 -1.18 11.90 14.13
C LEU A 218 -0.33 13.04 14.72
N ALA A 219 0.97 13.05 14.43
CA ALA A 219 1.87 14.09 14.92
C ALA A 219 1.56 15.46 14.32
N ILE A 220 1.21 15.53 13.03
CA ILE A 220 0.80 16.79 12.38
C ILE A 220 -0.54 17.27 12.95
N TYR A 221 -1.52 16.37 13.10
CA TYR A 221 -2.84 16.70 13.63
C TYR A 221 -2.76 17.22 15.07
N SER A 222 -2.06 16.50 15.96
CA SER A 222 -1.87 16.91 17.36
C SER A 222 -1.19 18.27 17.50
N ALA A 223 -0.14 18.51 16.70
CA ALA A 223 0.56 19.78 16.66
C ALA A 223 -0.33 20.96 16.25
N ALA A 224 -1.27 20.73 15.32
CA ALA A 224 -2.21 21.75 14.84
C ALA A 224 -3.39 21.97 15.80
N ALA A 225 -3.81 20.95 16.55
CA ALA A 225 -4.92 21.01 17.50
C ALA A 225 -4.60 21.74 18.83
N GLY A 226 -3.41 22.36 18.95
CA GLY A 226 -3.00 23.11 20.15
C GLY A 226 -2.52 22.25 21.32
N GLY A 227 -2.36 20.94 21.13
CA GLY A 227 -1.84 20.01 22.13
C GLY A 227 -0.32 19.97 22.13
N GLY A 228 0.31 20.94 22.79
CA GLY A 228 1.77 21.00 22.98
C GLY A 228 2.35 19.93 23.92
N ASP A 229 1.64 18.85 24.22
CA ASP A 229 2.13 17.83 25.15
C ASP A 229 1.82 16.41 24.67
N PHE A 230 2.87 15.74 24.24
CA PHE A 230 2.89 14.34 23.81
C PHE A 230 2.81 13.36 25.01
N SER A 231 2.57 13.86 26.21
CA SER A 231 2.55 13.09 27.46
C SER A 231 1.37 12.11 27.58
N GLY A 232 0.33 12.27 26.74
CA GLY A 232 -0.89 11.46 26.78
C GLY A 232 -1.11 10.45 25.65
N VAL A 233 -0.35 10.52 24.55
CA VAL A 233 -0.46 9.55 23.44
C VAL A 233 0.70 8.56 23.56
N PRO A 234 0.46 7.28 23.90
CA PRO A 234 1.52 6.31 24.07
C PRO A 234 2.06 5.87 22.70
N ILE A 235 2.86 6.72 22.04
CA ILE A 235 3.59 6.37 20.79
C ILE A 235 4.96 5.74 21.11
N GLN A 236 5.00 4.93 22.16
CA GLN A 236 6.12 4.02 22.38
C GLN A 236 5.60 2.60 22.22
N ASN A 237 6.19 1.87 21.28
CA ASN A 237 6.08 0.42 21.10
C ASN A 237 6.64 -0.32 22.33
N ARG A 238 6.01 -0.11 23.47
CA ARG A 238 5.97 -1.05 24.55
C ARG A 238 4.49 -1.28 24.73
N ARG A 239 4.02 -2.42 24.23
CA ARG A 239 2.82 -3.09 24.74
C ARG A 239 2.90 -3.00 26.26
N ARG A 240 2.27 -1.98 26.85
CA ARG A 240 2.25 -1.80 28.30
C ARG A 240 1.24 -2.84 28.74
N LEU A 241 1.73 -4.07 28.89
CA LEU A 241 1.05 -5.09 29.65
C LEU A 241 0.53 -4.40 30.92
N LEU A 242 -0.73 -4.65 31.26
CA LEU A 242 -1.48 -4.08 32.37
C LEU A 242 -0.85 -4.29 33.77
N SER A 243 0.43 -4.66 33.85
CA SER A 243 1.12 -5.17 35.04
C SER A 243 2.14 -4.19 35.63
N GLY A 244 2.07 -2.90 35.29
CA GLY A 244 3.14 -1.94 35.60
C GLY A 244 2.80 -0.75 36.51
N VAL A 245 1.57 -0.65 37.01
CA VAL A 245 1.22 0.40 37.99
C VAL A 245 1.16 -0.27 39.35
N LYS A 246 2.10 0.12 40.21
CA LYS A 246 2.19 -0.33 41.60
C LYS A 246 0.81 -0.23 42.26
N GLU A 247 0.41 -1.34 42.85
CA GLU A 247 -0.62 -1.49 43.87
C GLU A 247 -0.72 -0.24 44.75
N GLU A 248 -1.76 0.57 44.56
CA GLU A 248 -2.39 1.38 45.60
C GLU A 248 -3.74 1.92 45.05
N HIS A 249 -4.82 1.27 45.48
CA HIS A 249 -6.22 1.69 45.42
C HIS A 249 -6.85 2.04 44.05
N LYS A 250 -7.57 1.07 43.45
CA LYS A 250 -8.81 1.21 42.64
C LYS A 250 -9.03 2.49 41.79
N GLN A 251 -7.99 3.10 41.23
CA GLN A 251 -8.15 4.31 40.45
C GLN A 251 -8.27 3.90 38.98
N PHE A 252 -9.50 3.84 38.46
CA PHE A 252 -9.72 3.67 37.03
C PHE A 252 -8.87 4.65 36.21
N PRO A 253 -8.44 4.27 35.00
CA PRO A 253 -7.62 5.13 34.13
C PRO A 253 -8.22 6.52 33.92
N ALA A 254 -7.36 7.53 33.72
CA ALA A 254 -7.79 8.92 33.55
C ALA A 254 -8.74 9.11 32.35
N TRP A 255 -8.60 8.29 31.30
CA TRP A 255 -9.46 8.31 30.10
C TRP A 255 -10.87 7.77 30.36
N LEU A 256 -11.09 7.02 31.44
CA LEU A 256 -12.40 6.47 31.76
C LEU A 256 -13.25 7.55 32.44
N SER A 257 -14.40 7.90 31.88
CA SER A 257 -15.22 8.99 32.42
C SER A 257 -15.77 8.63 33.81
N ARG A 258 -16.10 9.63 34.64
CA ARG A 258 -16.71 9.36 35.97
C ARG A 258 -17.97 8.50 35.88
N ARG A 259 -18.79 8.67 34.83
CA ARG A 259 -19.99 7.86 34.61
C ARG A 259 -19.64 6.40 34.31
N ASP A 260 -18.56 6.14 33.59
CA ASP A 260 -18.13 4.79 33.24
C ASP A 260 -17.56 4.06 34.44
N ARG A 261 -16.78 4.77 35.26
CA ARG A 261 -16.29 4.26 36.55
C ARG A 261 -17.46 3.87 37.45
N MET A 262 -18.45 4.76 37.56
CA MET A 262 -19.65 4.50 38.33
C MET A 262 -20.43 3.29 37.80
N LEU A 263 -20.55 3.15 36.48
CA LEU A 263 -21.19 1.99 35.86
C LEU A 263 -20.46 0.68 36.17
N MET A 264 -19.12 0.68 36.16
CA MET A 264 -18.28 -0.48 36.47
C MET A 264 -18.31 -0.87 37.96
N ASP A 265 -18.42 0.12 38.85
CA ASP A 265 -18.51 -0.10 40.30
C ASP A 265 -19.92 -0.49 40.78
N MET A 266 -20.95 -0.29 39.95
CA MET A 266 -22.34 -0.52 40.32
C MET A 266 -22.71 -2.01 40.22
N PRO A 267 -23.45 -2.58 41.19
CA PRO A 267 -23.91 -3.95 41.07
C PRO A 267 -24.81 -4.13 39.85
N ALA A 268 -24.68 -5.25 39.15
CA ALA A 268 -25.43 -5.54 37.93
C ALA A 268 -26.96 -5.39 38.07
N SER A 269 -27.49 -5.64 39.27
CA SER A 269 -28.92 -5.49 39.58
C SER A 269 -29.42 -4.05 39.53
N ALA A 270 -28.53 -3.06 39.67
CA ALA A 270 -28.87 -1.64 39.62
C ALA A 270 -28.65 -1.04 38.22
N ILE A 271 -28.10 -1.80 37.27
CA ILE A 271 -27.86 -1.34 35.90
C ILE A 271 -29.13 -1.53 35.07
N THR A 272 -29.67 -0.43 34.52
CA THR A 272 -30.78 -0.48 33.57
C THR A 272 -30.26 -0.92 32.20
N ALA A 273 -30.51 -2.18 31.82
CA ALA A 273 -30.11 -2.72 30.53
C ALA A 273 -31.11 -2.34 29.42
N ASP A 274 -30.62 -1.96 28.25
CA ASP A 274 -31.43 -1.78 27.05
C ASP A 274 -31.78 -3.14 26.43
N TYR A 275 -30.87 -4.11 26.51
CA TYR A 275 -31.09 -5.48 26.06
C TYR A 275 -30.60 -6.50 27.11
N ILE A 276 -31.37 -7.55 27.34
CA ILE A 276 -31.04 -8.67 28.22
C ILE A 276 -30.87 -9.93 27.35
N VAL A 277 -29.67 -10.52 27.37
CA VAL A 277 -29.39 -11.79 26.69
C VAL A 277 -29.60 -12.93 27.68
N SER A 278 -30.52 -13.84 27.36
CA SER A 278 -30.80 -15.04 28.16
C SER A 278 -31.09 -16.24 27.25
N LYS A 279 -30.30 -17.30 27.40
CA LYS A 279 -30.49 -18.56 26.67
C LYS A 279 -31.85 -19.21 26.96
N ASP A 280 -32.36 -19.02 28.17
CA ASP A 280 -33.63 -19.59 28.64
C ASP A 280 -34.86 -18.80 28.12
N GLY A 281 -34.63 -17.72 27.35
CA GLY A 281 -35.69 -16.89 26.78
C GLY A 281 -36.31 -15.86 27.72
N ASN A 282 -35.86 -15.80 28.98
CA ASN A 282 -36.28 -14.81 29.98
C ASN A 282 -35.55 -13.44 29.83
N GLY A 283 -35.33 -13.02 28.58
CA GLY A 283 -34.60 -11.80 28.20
C GLY A 283 -35.10 -11.28 26.85
N THR A 284 -34.61 -10.12 26.42
CA THR A 284 -34.98 -9.51 25.12
C THR A 284 -34.38 -10.24 23.92
N SER A 285 -33.29 -10.99 24.11
CA SER A 285 -32.60 -11.74 23.05
C SER A 285 -32.09 -13.08 23.58
N LYS A 286 -32.06 -14.11 22.72
CA LYS A 286 -31.54 -15.44 23.09
C LYS A 286 -30.03 -15.56 22.91
N THR A 287 -29.45 -14.79 22.00
CA THR A 287 -28.01 -14.79 21.70
C THR A 287 -27.43 -13.40 21.76
N ILE A 288 -26.11 -13.32 21.96
CA ILE A 288 -25.37 -12.05 21.96
C ILE A 288 -25.48 -11.41 20.56
N ALA A 289 -25.34 -12.20 19.49
CA ALA A 289 -25.47 -11.72 18.11
C ALA A 289 -26.83 -11.07 17.82
N GLU A 290 -27.92 -11.62 18.35
CA GLU A 290 -29.26 -11.05 18.19
C GLU A 290 -29.39 -9.70 18.93
N ALA A 291 -28.77 -9.56 20.11
CA ALA A 291 -28.75 -8.30 20.83
C ALA A 291 -27.92 -7.23 20.10
N ILE A 292 -26.73 -7.59 19.59
CA ILE A 292 -25.87 -6.68 18.83
C ILE A 292 -26.60 -6.17 17.59
N LYS A 293 -27.29 -7.04 16.85
CA LYS A 293 -28.05 -6.65 15.64
C LYS A 293 -29.21 -5.67 15.92
N LYS A 294 -29.70 -5.60 17.16
CA LYS A 294 -30.75 -4.64 17.55
C LYS A 294 -30.19 -3.26 17.89
N VAL A 295 -28.88 -3.14 18.12
CA VAL A 295 -28.22 -1.87 18.38
C VAL A 295 -28.07 -1.12 17.04
N PRO A 296 -28.53 0.13 16.94
CA PRO A 296 -28.35 0.92 15.72
C PRO A 296 -26.88 1.30 15.52
N ASP A 297 -26.40 1.18 14.29
CA ASP A 297 -25.05 1.56 13.91
C ASP A 297 -24.82 3.07 14.09
N ASN A 298 -23.62 3.44 14.53
CA ASN A 298 -23.19 4.83 14.74
C ASN A 298 -24.09 5.66 15.69
N SER A 299 -24.72 5.03 16.69
CA SER A 299 -25.52 5.77 17.67
C SER A 299 -24.68 6.68 18.57
N THR A 300 -25.20 7.88 18.83
CA THR A 300 -24.64 8.80 19.83
C THR A 300 -25.03 8.45 21.26
N ARG A 301 -25.97 7.50 21.44
CA ARG A 301 -26.41 7.00 22.76
C ARG A 301 -25.69 5.70 23.09
N ARG A 302 -25.30 5.53 24.35
CA ARG A 302 -24.82 4.25 24.87
C ARG A 302 -25.98 3.25 24.97
N TYR A 303 -25.74 2.03 24.50
CA TYR A 303 -26.61 0.88 24.73
C TYR A 303 -25.94 -0.10 25.70
N ILE A 304 -26.68 -0.55 26.70
CA ILE A 304 -26.22 -1.48 27.72
C ILE A 304 -26.84 -2.85 27.45
N ILE A 305 -26.00 -3.84 27.11
CA ILE A 305 -26.40 -5.24 26.94
C ILE A 305 -26.01 -6.03 28.18
N TYR A 306 -27.01 -6.55 28.89
CA TYR A 306 -26.80 -7.40 30.06
C TYR A 306 -26.90 -8.88 29.67
N VAL A 307 -25.81 -9.62 29.83
CA VAL A 307 -25.75 -11.04 29.46
C VAL A 307 -25.92 -11.90 30.71
N LYS A 308 -27.09 -12.53 30.87
CA LYS A 308 -27.36 -13.51 31.95
C LYS A 308 -26.68 -14.85 31.67
N ALA A 309 -26.68 -15.24 30.41
CA ALA A 309 -26.02 -16.44 29.91
C ALA A 309 -25.62 -16.22 28.45
N GLY A 310 -24.33 -16.36 28.15
CA GLY A 310 -23.78 -16.39 26.80
C GLY A 310 -23.43 -17.82 26.40
N LYS A 311 -23.18 -18.05 25.12
CA LYS A 311 -22.55 -19.27 24.64
C LYS A 311 -21.07 -18.99 24.41
#